data_AF-A0A316D9N3-F1
#
_entry.id   AF-A0A316D9N3-F1
#
_cell.length_a   1.000
_cell.length_b   1.000
_cell.length_c   1.000
_cell.angle_alpha   90.00
_cell.angle_beta   90.00
_cell.angle_gamma   90.00
#
_symmetry.space_group_name_H-M   'P 1'
#
loop_
_entity.id
_entity.type
_entity.pdbx_description
1 polymer ?
#
loop_
_entity_poly.entity_id
_entity_poly.type
_entity_poly.pdbx_seq_one_letter_code
_entity_poly.pdbx_strand_id
1 'polypeptide(L)'
;MLVSISIICLLALLVNLPLGIWRQNTRKFSLWWFVAVHASIPLIIYMRQQFDVSMAWVPLTIGFAILGQTFGAQFSRKRVVIGRWS
;
A
#
# COMPACT_ATOMS: atom_id res chain seq x y z
N MET A 1 1.22 20.03 -10.62
CA MET A 1 1.76 18.76 -11.14
C MET A 1 2.63 18.04 -10.11
N LEU A 2 3.83 18.55 -9.77
CA LEU A 2 4.74 17.85 -8.84
C LEU A 2 4.16 17.66 -7.42
N VAL A 3 3.51 18.68 -6.86
CA VAL A 3 2.87 18.61 -5.54
C VAL A 3 1.80 17.50 -5.50
N SER A 4 0.96 17.41 -6.54
CA SER A 4 -0.10 16.41 -6.63
C SER A 4 0.46 14.98 -6.70
N ILE A 5 1.53 14.77 -7.45
CA ILE A 5 2.21 13.47 -7.56
C ILE A 5 2.84 13.08 -6.22
N SER A 6 3.49 14.02 -5.53
CA SER A 6 4.05 13.77 -4.20
C SER A 6 2.98 13.37 -3.19
N ILE A 7 1.81 14.01 -3.22
CA ILE A 7 0.66 13.65 -2.37
C ILE A 7 0.20 12.23 -2.68
N ILE A 8 0.03 11.88 -3.97
CA ILE A 8 -0.43 10.55 -4.38
C ILE A 8 0.59 9.46 -4.02
N CYS A 9 1.89 9.71 -4.18
CA CYS A 9 2.95 8.78 -3.78
C CYS A 9 3.00 8.59 -2.26
N LEU A 10 2.89 9.68 -1.49
CA LEU A 10 2.85 9.59 -0.03
C LEU A 10 1.62 8.83 0.45
N LEU A 11 0.46 9.11 -0.15
CA LEU A 11 -0.79 8.43 0.16
C LEU A 11 -0.71 6.94 -0.22
N ALA A 12 -0.13 6.60 -1.37
CA ALA A 12 0.13 5.23 -1.76
C ALA A 12 1.01 4.51 -0.72
N LEU A 13 2.08 5.14 -0.23
CA LEU A 13 2.94 4.55 0.79
C LEU A 13 2.21 4.37 2.13
N LEU A 14 1.54 5.41 2.61
CA LEU A 14 0.86 5.40 3.91
C LEU A 14 -0.30 4.42 3.94
N VAL A 15 -1.08 4.31 2.86
CA VAL A 15 -2.19 3.35 2.76
C VAL A 15 -1.67 1.93 2.59
N ASN A 16 -0.59 1.72 1.84
CA ASN A 16 -0.05 0.37 1.65
C ASN A 16 0.67 -0.16 2.91
N LEU A 17 1.09 0.68 3.86
CA LEU A 17 1.65 0.25 5.14
C LEU A 17 0.67 -0.65 5.95
N PRO A 18 -0.53 -0.20 6.35
CA PRO A 18 -1.50 -1.02 7.08
C PRO A 18 -2.04 -2.17 6.22
N LEU A 19 -2.22 -1.95 4.91
CA LEU A 19 -2.63 -3.03 4.00
C LEU A 19 -1.58 -4.14 3.91
N GLY A 20 -0.29 -3.81 3.97
CA GLY A 20 0.80 -4.78 4.03
C GLY A 20 0.77 -5.64 5.30
N ILE A 21 0.46 -5.03 6.44
CA ILE A 21 0.24 -5.74 7.71
C ILE A 21 -0.98 -6.66 7.61
N TRP A 22 -2.11 -6.13 7.12
CA TRP A 22 -3.36 -6.88 6.98
C TRP A 22 -3.21 -8.08 6.06
N ARG A 23 -2.63 -7.87 4.87
CA ARG A 23 -2.34 -8.92 3.88
C ARG A 23 -1.53 -10.07 4.49
N GLN A 24 -0.59 -9.77 5.38
CA GLN A 24 0.26 -10.79 6.02
C GLN A 24 -0.47 -11.57 7.12
N ASN A 25 -1.48 -10.97 7.76
CA ASN A 25 -2.30 -11.61 8.79
C ASN A 25 -3.52 -12.37 8.21
N THR A 26 -3.77 -12.25 6.91
CA THR A 26 -4.84 -12.98 6.21
C THR A 26 -4.32 -14.21 5.47
N ARG A 27 -5.17 -15.24 5.33
CA ARG A 27 -4.84 -16.43 4.52
C ARG A 27 -4.65 -16.03 3.06
N LYS A 28 -3.51 -16.37 2.46
CA LYS A 28 -3.24 -16.15 1.03
C LYS A 28 -4.37 -16.74 0.18
N PHE A 29 -4.78 -16.01 -0.86
CA PHE A 29 -5.90 -16.37 -1.76
C PHE A 29 -7.30 -16.41 -1.11
N SER A 30 -7.47 -15.87 0.10
CA SER A 30 -8.81 -15.58 0.62
C SER A 30 -9.38 -14.29 0.03
N LEU A 31 -10.70 -14.10 0.13
CA LEU A 31 -11.35 -12.84 -0.22
C LEU A 31 -10.72 -11.64 0.52
N TRP A 32 -10.40 -11.80 1.79
CA TRP A 32 -9.74 -10.75 2.58
C TRP A 32 -8.33 -10.43 2.09
N TRP A 33 -7.57 -11.44 1.68
CA TRP A 33 -6.27 -11.22 1.05
C TRP A 33 -6.40 -10.46 -0.28
N PHE A 34 -7.40 -10.81 -1.08
CA PHE A 34 -7.69 -10.11 -2.34
C PHE A 34 -8.02 -8.64 -2.10
N VAL A 35 -8.89 -8.34 -1.13
CA VAL A 35 -9.21 -6.97 -0.74
C VAL A 35 -7.98 -6.22 -0.22
N ALA A 36 -7.17 -6.84 0.63
CA ALA A 36 -5.95 -6.21 1.17
C ALA A 36 -4.94 -5.83 0.08
N VAL A 37 -4.89 -6.60 -1.03
CA VAL A 37 -4.03 -6.31 -2.18
C VAL A 37 -4.64 -5.24 -3.09
N HIS A 38 -5.94 -5.31 -3.35
CA HIS A 38 -6.58 -4.49 -4.37
C HIS A 38 -7.15 -3.18 -3.84
N ALA A 39 -7.39 -3.01 -2.54
CA ALA A 39 -8.00 -1.81 -1.97
C ALA A 39 -7.24 -0.52 -2.27
N SER A 40 -5.91 -0.58 -2.43
CA SER A 40 -5.10 0.59 -2.79
C SER A 40 -5.26 1.03 -4.25
N ILE A 41 -5.61 0.10 -5.16
CA ILE A 41 -5.75 0.39 -6.60
C ILE A 41 -6.90 1.36 -6.90
N PRO A 42 -8.17 1.12 -6.48
CA PRO A 42 -9.27 2.03 -6.77
C PRO A 42 -9.06 3.38 -6.08
N LEU A 43 -8.44 3.41 -4.89
CA LEU A 43 -8.09 4.65 -4.21
C LEU A 43 -7.08 5.48 -5.02
N ILE A 44 -6.01 4.86 -5.53
CA ILE A 44 -5.01 5.55 -6.35
C ILE A 44 -5.64 6.03 -7.68
N ILE A 45 -6.48 5.23 -8.32
CA ILE A 45 -7.18 5.63 -9.56
C ILE A 45 -8.06 6.86 -9.31
N TYR A 46 -8.87 6.83 -8.26
CA TYR A 46 -9.74 7.95 -7.89
C TYR A 46 -8.94 9.23 -7.66
N MET A 47 -7.86 9.17 -6.87
CA MET A 47 -6.98 10.32 -6.62
C MET A 47 -6.34 10.84 -7.91
N ARG A 48 -5.90 9.95 -8.82
CA ARG A 48 -5.31 10.38 -10.10
C ARG A 48 -6.29 11.15 -10.97
N GLN A 49 -7.57 10.76 -10.98
CA GLN A 49 -8.61 11.49 -11.71
C GLN A 49 -8.87 12.88 -11.11
N GLN A 50 -8.85 13.02 -9.78
CA GLN A 50 -9.05 14.32 -9.12
C GLN A 50 -7.91 15.31 -9.38
N PHE A 51 -6.68 14.81 -9.54
CA PHE A 51 -5.49 15.65 -9.72
C PHE A 51 -4.98 15.72 -11.17
N ASP A 52 -5.72 15.14 -12.12
CA ASP A 52 -5.38 15.05 -13.55
C ASP A 52 -3.93 14.59 -13.83
N VAL A 53 -3.50 13.54 -13.11
CA VAL A 53 -2.12 13.06 -13.17
C VAL A 53 -1.90 12.13 -14.37
N SER A 54 -0.99 12.53 -15.26
CA SER A 54 -0.58 11.76 -16.45
C SER A 54 -0.23 10.30 -16.14
N MET A 55 -0.51 9.41 -17.11
CA MET A 55 -0.16 7.98 -17.06
C MET A 55 1.35 7.72 -16.90
N ALA A 56 2.20 8.67 -17.29
CA ALA A 56 3.65 8.57 -17.13
C ALA A 56 4.09 8.40 -15.66
N TRP A 57 3.28 8.85 -14.70
CA TRP A 57 3.61 8.79 -13.27
C TRP A 57 3.11 7.52 -12.56
N VAL A 58 2.35 6.68 -13.25
CA VAL A 58 1.82 5.42 -12.69
C VAL A 58 2.92 4.50 -12.15
N PRO A 59 4.04 4.25 -12.85
CA PRO A 59 5.09 3.39 -12.33
C PRO A 59 5.67 3.91 -11.01
N LEU A 60 5.78 5.22 -10.86
CA LEU A 60 6.26 5.84 -9.62
C LEU A 60 5.29 5.57 -8.46
N THR A 61 3.99 5.77 -8.67
CA THR A 61 2.98 5.52 -7.65
C THR A 61 2.92 4.05 -7.24
N ILE A 62 3.04 3.14 -8.21
CA ILE A 62 3.12 1.70 -7.97
C ILE A 62 4.37 1.36 -7.14
N GLY A 63 5.52 1.96 -7.46
CA GLY A 63 6.75 1.78 -6.67
C GLY A 63 6.54 2.13 -5.19
N PHE A 64 5.94 3.30 -4.91
CA PHE A 64 5.62 3.70 -3.53
C PHE A 64 4.58 2.79 -2.86
N ALA A 65 3.59 2.30 -3.60
CA ALA A 65 2.63 1.32 -3.09
C ALA A 65 3.32 0.01 -2.66
N ILE A 66 4.22 -0.52 -3.49
CA ILE A 66 4.99 -1.74 -3.19
C ILE A 66 5.91 -1.51 -1.98
N LEU A 67 6.58 -0.36 -1.91
CA LEU A 67 7.38 0.02 -0.75
C LEU A 67 6.53 0.03 0.54
N GLY A 68 5.37 0.69 0.52
CA GLY A 68 4.46 0.68 1.68
C GLY A 68 4.07 -0.74 2.09
N GLN A 69 3.69 -1.58 1.13
CA GLN A 69 3.23 -2.94 1.39
C GLN A 69 4.33 -3.87 1.93
N THR A 70 5.57 -3.67 1.47
CA THR A 70 6.75 -4.42 1.93
C THR A 70 7.22 -3.96 3.30
N PHE A 71 7.22 -2.65 3.59
CA PHE A 71 7.52 -2.12 4.92
C PHE A 71 6.48 -2.55 5.96
N GLY A 72 5.19 -2.47 5.63
CA GLY A 72 4.12 -2.97 6.49
C GLY A 72 4.26 -4.47 6.82
N ALA A 73 4.56 -5.27 5.80
CA ALA A 73 4.83 -6.69 5.94
C ALA A 73 6.01 -7.00 6.90
N GLN A 74 7.10 -6.24 6.80
CA GLN A 74 8.26 -6.38 7.70
C GLN A 74 7.91 -6.01 9.13
N PHE A 75 7.14 -4.93 9.34
CA PHE A 75 6.72 -4.49 10.67
C PHE A 75 5.85 -5.55 11.38
N SER A 76 4.90 -6.16 10.66
CA SER A 76 4.10 -7.28 11.18
C SER A 76 4.96 -8.47 11.58
N ARG A 77 5.97 -8.81 10.77
CA ARG A 77 6.89 -9.93 11.05
C ARG A 77 7.71 -9.71 12.31
N LYS A 78 8.20 -8.47 12.55
CA LYS A 78 8.91 -8.10 13.78
C LYS A 78 8.01 -8.18 15.03
N ARG A 79 6.74 -7.78 14.93
CA ARG A 79 5.76 -7.87 16.03
C ARG A 79 5.50 -9.32 16.47
N VAL A 80 5.38 -10.25 15.52
CA VAL A 80 5.20 -11.68 15.83
C VAL A 80 6.44 -12.27 16.53
N VAL A 81 7.64 -11.82 16.17
CA VAL A 81 8.88 -12.29 16.83
C VAL A 81 9.02 -11.74 18.25
N ILE A 82 8.68 -10.47 18.48
CA ILE A 82 8.83 -9.82 19.79
C ILE A 82 7.78 -10.34 20.80
N GLY A 83 6.54 -10.62 20.37
CA GLY A 83 5.48 -11.13 21.24
C GLY A 83 5.60 -12.62 21.62
N ARG A 84 6.68 -13.30 21.22
CA ARG A 84 6.90 -14.73 21.46
C ARG A 84 7.94 -15.02 22.55
N TRP A 85 8.44 -13.97 23.21
CA TRP A 85 9.41 -14.01 24.32
C TRP A 85 8.86 -13.42 25.64
N SER A 86 7.54 -13.35 25.79
CA SER A 86 6.88 -12.98 27.05
C SER A 86 6.11 -14.14 27.64
#